data_AF-A0A7S2KXJ5-F1
#
_entry.id   AF-A0A7S2KXJ5-F1
#
_cell.length_a   1.000
_cell.length_b   1.000
_cell.length_c   1.000
_cell.angle_alpha   90.00
_cell.angle_beta   90.00
_cell.angle_gamma   90.00
#
_symmetry.space_group_name_H-M   'P 1'
#
loop_
_entity.id
_entity.type
_entity.pdbx_description
1 polymer ?
#
loop_
_entity_poly.entity_id
_entity_poly.type
_entity_poly.pdbx_seq_one_letter_code
_entity_poly.pdbx_strand_id
1 'polypeptide(L)'
;IIIRYDMDFTSNQMVITMKLYMLAYNLYDGHLIKEGKPDRAAKKCAKYAVEDLPPLIEFLGYTFCFSTALAGPAFEFTTYAAACDGSLFYDKDGNLKGKIPNRFWPSLWPFLKSLMNVGAFVVGSGMFPLLDPADPQNNTPVVISSEFLVRPFWYRAAYIWAGLVFVRQKYYFAWTNAEGASNIWYAGFEGFADSGEALGWDNTSNIDILGFETAPSIRILSAVWNKKTANWLSRYVYIRSGGSLIATYGLSAFWHGFYPGYYMFFLTIPLLTVCERVGRKKLSSRFNSSGEKWTPWGIVCIIATSLSANYSVIPFALLAYEWSFEAWGSLYYYGHILALLFYLVVQYLVPSPKTKEA
;
A
#
# COMPACT_ATOMS: atom_id res chain seq x y z
N ILE A 1 26.58 -11.60 13.00
CA ILE A 1 26.54 -10.13 13.25
C ILE A 1 25.46 -9.93 14.30
N ILE A 2 25.86 -9.63 15.53
CA ILE A 2 24.97 -9.53 16.68
C ILE A 2 24.19 -8.22 16.55
N ILE A 3 22.88 -8.30 16.33
CA ILE A 3 22.01 -7.12 16.29
C ILE A 3 21.69 -6.75 17.75
N ARG A 4 22.54 -5.90 18.34
CA ARG A 4 22.18 -5.11 19.53
C ARG A 4 20.98 -4.22 19.16
N TYR A 5 20.16 -3.83 20.13
CA TYR A 5 19.08 -2.86 19.92
C TYR A 5 19.59 -1.67 19.11
N ASP A 6 19.14 -1.57 17.87
CA ASP A 6 19.52 -0.51 16.94
C ASP A 6 18.26 0.33 16.68
N MET A 7 18.43 1.65 16.75
CA MET A 7 17.33 2.56 16.48
C MET A 7 17.04 2.50 14.97
N ASP A 8 16.04 1.71 14.57
CA ASP A 8 15.68 1.59 13.16
C ASP A 8 15.00 2.87 12.65
N PHE A 9 15.79 3.78 12.10
CA PHE A 9 15.33 4.99 11.44
C PHE A 9 15.03 4.79 9.94
N THR A 10 15.10 3.56 9.44
CA THR A 10 14.94 3.24 8.01
C THR A 10 13.58 3.68 7.50
N SER A 11 12.51 3.46 8.27
CA SER A 11 11.14 3.87 7.88
C SER A 11 11.04 5.38 7.63
N ASN A 12 11.63 6.19 8.51
CA ASN A 12 11.64 7.65 8.36
C ASN A 12 12.45 8.04 7.11
N GLN A 13 13.62 7.44 6.91
CA GLN A 13 14.48 7.70 5.74
C GLN A 13 13.83 7.30 4.43
N MET A 14 13.08 6.19 4.40
CA MET A 14 12.33 5.74 3.24
C MET A 14 11.30 6.79 2.82
N VAL A 15 10.57 7.38 3.78
CA VAL A 15 9.58 8.43 3.51
C VAL A 15 10.24 9.74 3.08
N ILE A 16 11.32 10.17 3.75
CA ILE A 16 12.09 11.36 3.37
C ILE A 16 12.62 11.20 1.94
N THR A 17 13.20 10.03 1.62
CA THR A 17 13.71 9.72 0.28
C THR A 17 12.61 9.84 -0.76
N MET A 18 11.41 9.31 -0.50
CA MET A 18 10.27 9.47 -1.40
C MET A 18 9.92 10.95 -1.62
N LYS A 19 9.79 11.74 -0.55
CA LYS A 19 9.47 13.18 -0.65
C LYS A 19 10.49 13.96 -1.47
N LEU A 20 11.79 13.72 -1.23
CA LEU A 20 12.86 14.37 -1.97
C LEU A 20 12.87 13.95 -3.44
N TYR A 21 12.66 12.66 -3.70
CA TYR A 21 12.55 12.11 -5.05
C TYR A 21 11.36 12.72 -5.82
N MET A 22 10.21 12.85 -5.16
CA MET A 22 9.02 13.51 -5.72
C MET A 22 9.30 14.96 -6.06
N LEU A 23 9.82 15.74 -5.09
CA LEU A 23 10.09 17.16 -5.28
C LEU A 23 11.08 17.42 -6.42
N ALA A 24 12.14 16.60 -6.53
CA ALA A 24 13.11 16.71 -7.62
C ALA A 24 12.45 16.56 -8.99
N TYR A 25 11.58 15.57 -9.17
CA TYR A 25 10.84 15.40 -10.43
C TYR A 25 9.78 16.48 -10.65
N ASN A 26 9.13 16.95 -9.58
CA ASN A 26 8.14 18.02 -9.68
C ASN A 26 8.79 19.33 -10.16
N LEU A 27 10.00 19.64 -9.69
CA LEU A 27 10.81 20.77 -10.16
C LEU A 27 11.27 20.58 -11.62
N TYR A 28 11.72 19.38 -11.96
CA TYR A 28 12.11 19.05 -13.34
C TYR A 28 10.92 19.23 -14.32
N ASP A 29 9.75 18.71 -13.97
CA ASP A 29 8.54 18.86 -14.79
C ASP A 29 8.11 20.33 -14.88
N GLY A 30 8.18 21.08 -13.78
CA GLY A 30 7.88 22.52 -13.77
C GLY A 30 8.79 23.32 -14.69
N HIS A 31 10.09 23.01 -14.68
CA HIS A 31 11.05 23.61 -15.60
C HIS A 31 10.70 23.32 -17.07
N LEU A 32 10.44 22.06 -17.44
CA LEU A 32 10.07 21.70 -18.81
C LEU A 32 8.77 22.36 -19.30
N ILE A 33 7.79 22.49 -18.40
CA ILE A 33 6.51 23.16 -18.69
C ILE A 33 6.76 24.66 -18.92
N LYS A 34 7.57 25.31 -18.08
CA LYS A 34 7.94 26.73 -18.19
C LYS A 34 8.68 27.03 -19.50
N GLU A 35 9.52 26.10 -19.98
CA GLU A 35 10.19 26.22 -21.28
C GLU A 35 9.29 25.91 -22.49
N GLY A 36 8.04 25.48 -22.28
CA GLY A 36 7.13 25.08 -23.36
C GLY A 36 7.52 23.77 -24.04
N LYS A 37 8.39 22.95 -23.41
CA LYS A 37 8.89 21.67 -23.94
C LYS A 37 8.55 20.47 -23.03
N PRO A 38 7.30 20.32 -22.58
CA PRO A 38 6.96 19.22 -21.67
C PRO A 38 7.02 17.87 -22.39
N ASP A 39 7.79 16.94 -21.83
CA ASP A 39 7.80 15.55 -22.28
C ASP A 39 6.48 14.83 -21.90
N ARG A 40 6.34 13.55 -22.32
CA ARG A 40 5.14 12.76 -22.03
C ARG A 40 4.86 12.61 -20.53
N ALA A 41 5.90 12.44 -19.72
CA ALA A 41 5.75 12.27 -18.28
C ALA A 41 5.37 13.60 -17.61
N ALA A 42 6.07 14.69 -17.95
CA ALA A 42 5.76 16.03 -17.48
C ALA A 42 4.32 16.43 -17.81
N LYS A 43 3.80 16.14 -19.01
CA LYS A 43 2.39 16.36 -19.36
C LYS A 43 1.43 15.59 -18.45
N LYS A 44 1.73 14.32 -18.14
CA LYS A 44 0.87 13.48 -17.27
C LYS A 44 0.94 13.89 -15.80
N CYS A 45 2.07 14.45 -15.37
CA CYS A 45 2.35 14.86 -14.00
C CYS A 45 2.21 16.36 -13.76
N ALA A 46 1.75 17.14 -14.76
CA ALA A 46 1.71 18.60 -14.73
C ALA A 46 1.02 19.20 -13.49
N LYS A 47 -0.02 18.55 -12.97
CA LYS A 47 -0.71 18.98 -11.73
C LYS A 47 0.15 18.95 -10.46
N TYR A 48 1.29 18.28 -10.50
CA TYR A 48 2.25 18.17 -9.40
C TYR A 48 3.52 18.98 -9.64
N ALA A 49 3.64 19.60 -10.82
CA ALA A 49 4.79 20.38 -11.18
C ALA A 49 4.96 21.56 -10.21
N VAL A 50 6.23 21.85 -9.90
CA VAL A 50 6.64 22.97 -9.06
C VAL A 50 7.53 23.84 -9.92
N GLU A 51 7.13 25.07 -10.21
CA GLU A 51 7.83 25.92 -11.17
C GLU A 51 9.11 26.54 -10.61
N ASP A 52 9.12 26.88 -9.33
CA ASP A 52 10.22 27.54 -8.66
C ASP A 52 10.64 26.77 -7.40
N LEU A 53 11.94 26.83 -7.08
CA LEU A 53 12.48 26.14 -5.92
C LEU A 53 11.83 26.67 -4.63
N PRO A 54 11.29 25.79 -3.75
CA PRO A 54 10.75 26.23 -2.48
C PRO A 54 11.82 26.91 -1.61
N PRO A 55 11.47 27.99 -0.89
CA PRO A 55 12.32 28.54 0.16
C PRO A 55 12.75 27.46 1.17
N LEU A 56 13.92 27.65 1.78
CA LEU A 56 14.51 26.66 2.68
C LEU A 56 13.57 26.21 3.80
N ILE A 57 12.79 27.13 4.39
CA ILE A 57 11.85 26.82 5.47
C ILE A 57 10.70 25.93 4.97
N GLU A 58 10.15 26.21 3.79
CA GLU A 58 9.07 25.41 3.20
C GLU A 58 9.57 24.02 2.81
N PHE A 59 10.77 23.95 2.23
CA PHE A 59 11.44 22.69 1.91
C PHE A 59 11.65 21.82 3.17
N LEU A 60 12.21 22.40 4.24
CA LEU A 60 12.43 21.70 5.50
C LEU A 60 11.10 21.31 6.15
N GLY A 61 10.10 22.21 6.14
CA GLY A 61 8.77 21.96 6.67
C GLY A 61 8.04 20.83 5.95
N TYR A 62 8.15 20.76 4.62
CA TYR A 62 7.61 19.64 3.83
C TYR A 62 8.31 18.32 4.15
N THR A 63 9.65 18.34 4.13
CA THR A 63 10.49 17.16 4.33
C THR A 63 10.23 16.55 5.72
N PHE A 64 10.29 17.38 6.76
CA PHE A 64 10.12 16.99 8.16
C PHE A 64 8.71 17.25 8.71
N CYS A 65 7.71 17.31 7.84
CA CYS A 65 6.32 17.59 8.21
C CYS A 65 5.87 16.70 9.37
N PHE A 66 5.47 17.32 10.49
CA PHE A 66 5.20 16.65 11.76
C PHE A 66 4.17 15.51 11.64
N SER A 67 3.19 15.64 10.74
CA SER A 67 2.14 14.63 10.58
C SER A 67 2.58 13.39 9.80
N THR A 68 3.71 13.44 9.09
CA THR A 68 4.16 12.37 8.18
C THR A 68 5.62 11.97 8.31
N ALA A 69 6.41 12.63 9.17
CA ALA A 69 7.84 12.41 9.29
C ALA A 69 8.23 10.98 9.72
N LEU A 70 7.36 10.29 10.47
CA LEU A 70 7.66 8.96 11.01
C LEU A 70 7.32 7.83 10.02
N ALA A 71 6.07 7.75 9.59
CA ALA A 71 5.58 6.62 8.79
C ALA A 71 4.93 7.03 7.46
N GLY A 72 5.08 8.29 7.08
CA GLY A 72 4.37 8.87 5.95
C GLY A 72 2.89 9.11 6.25
N PRO A 73 2.04 9.25 5.22
CA PRO A 73 2.39 9.05 3.83
C PRO A 73 3.25 10.16 3.22
N ALA A 74 3.99 9.83 2.16
CA ALA A 74 4.62 10.82 1.28
C ALA A 74 3.57 11.36 0.28
N PHE A 75 3.15 12.61 0.46
CA PHE A 75 2.27 13.33 -0.46
C PHE A 75 3.01 14.48 -1.14
N GLU A 76 2.39 15.12 -2.13
CA GLU A 76 3.03 16.10 -3.01
C GLU A 76 3.36 17.41 -2.30
N PHE A 77 4.46 18.06 -2.70
CA PHE A 77 4.81 19.38 -2.16
C PHE A 77 3.72 20.44 -2.40
N THR A 78 3.08 20.41 -3.56
CA THR A 78 1.98 21.36 -3.88
C THR A 78 0.79 21.21 -2.93
N THR A 79 0.49 19.99 -2.49
CA THR A 79 -0.54 19.75 -1.45
C THR A 79 -0.12 20.30 -0.09
N TYR A 80 1.17 20.16 0.27
CA TYR A 80 1.72 20.75 1.49
C TYR A 80 1.63 22.28 1.46
N ALA A 81 2.15 22.90 0.39
CA ALA A 81 2.17 24.34 0.23
C ALA A 81 0.75 24.93 0.26
N ALA A 82 -0.19 24.32 -0.47
CA ALA A 82 -1.57 24.79 -0.54
C ALA A 82 -2.31 24.75 0.81
N ALA A 83 -1.96 23.79 1.66
CA ALA A 83 -2.49 23.70 3.02
C ALA A 83 -1.86 24.74 3.96
N CYS A 84 -0.58 25.05 3.79
CA CYS A 84 0.13 26.06 4.57
C CYS A 84 -0.29 27.49 4.22
N ASP A 85 -0.45 27.81 2.94
CA ASP A 85 -0.80 29.17 2.46
C ASP A 85 -2.31 29.42 2.40
N GLY A 86 -3.13 28.37 2.51
CA GLY A 86 -4.59 28.44 2.49
C GLY A 86 -5.20 28.51 1.08
N SER A 87 -4.42 28.40 0.00
CA SER A 87 -4.89 28.42 -1.39
C SER A 87 -5.86 27.28 -1.74
N LEU A 88 -5.94 26.25 -0.89
CA LEU A 88 -7.01 25.24 -0.93
C LEU A 88 -8.42 25.85 -0.84
N PHE A 89 -8.59 26.97 -0.10
CA PHE A 89 -9.90 27.57 0.19
C PHE A 89 -10.27 28.71 -0.75
N TYR A 90 -9.29 29.37 -1.35
CA TYR A 90 -9.50 30.59 -2.11
C TYR A 90 -9.22 30.38 -3.60
N ASP A 91 -10.00 31.04 -4.45
CA ASP A 91 -9.70 31.17 -5.87
C ASP A 91 -8.59 32.22 -6.12
N LYS A 92 -8.27 32.47 -7.40
CA LYS A 92 -7.24 33.44 -7.78
C LYS A 92 -7.62 34.89 -7.46
N ASP A 93 -8.91 35.16 -7.30
CA ASP A 93 -9.47 36.48 -7.01
C ASP A 93 -9.64 36.71 -5.49
N GLY A 94 -9.28 35.70 -4.67
CA GLY A 94 -9.37 35.75 -3.20
C GLY A 94 -10.76 35.41 -2.65
N ASN A 95 -11.69 34.95 -3.48
CA ASN A 95 -13.01 34.51 -3.03
C ASN A 95 -12.95 33.09 -2.50
N LEU A 96 -13.81 32.79 -1.51
CA LEU A 96 -13.97 31.43 -1.01
C LEU A 96 -14.56 30.53 -2.10
N LYS A 97 -13.86 29.43 -2.41
CA LYS A 97 -14.34 28.38 -3.33
C LYS A 97 -15.59 27.67 -2.80
N GLY A 98 -15.78 27.67 -1.49
CA GLY A 98 -16.91 27.03 -0.84
C GLY A 98 -16.87 27.22 0.68
N LYS A 99 -17.86 26.65 1.37
CA LYS A 99 -17.90 26.66 2.83
C LYS A 99 -16.74 25.83 3.38
N ILE A 100 -15.91 26.43 4.24
CA ILE A 100 -14.79 25.73 4.87
C ILE A 100 -15.32 24.50 5.64
N PRO A 101 -14.87 23.27 5.31
CA PRO A 101 -15.38 22.06 5.92
C PRO A 101 -14.89 21.91 7.36
N ASN A 102 -15.73 21.27 8.19
CA ASN A 102 -15.35 20.91 9.55
C ASN A 102 -14.35 19.75 9.53
N ARG A 103 -13.16 19.98 10.09
CA ARG A 103 -12.06 19.01 10.15
C ARG A 103 -12.12 18.05 11.34
N PHE A 104 -13.01 18.27 12.30
CA PHE A 104 -13.08 17.49 13.54
C PHE A 104 -13.27 16.00 13.28
N TRP A 105 -14.34 15.61 12.56
CA TRP A 105 -14.61 14.20 12.25
C TRP A 105 -13.58 13.57 11.31
N PRO A 106 -13.16 14.25 10.22
CA PRO A 106 -12.05 13.78 9.39
C PRO A 106 -10.74 13.56 10.15
N SER A 107 -10.49 14.27 11.26
CA SER A 107 -9.28 14.07 12.08
C SER A 107 -9.49 12.99 13.16
N LEU A 108 -10.64 13.02 13.83
CA LEU A 108 -10.95 12.13 14.95
C LEU A 108 -11.14 10.68 14.48
N TRP A 109 -11.80 10.45 13.35
CA TRP A 109 -12.09 9.08 12.91
C TRP A 109 -10.85 8.25 12.55
N PRO A 110 -9.87 8.78 11.78
CA PRO A 110 -8.60 8.09 11.58
C PRO A 110 -7.82 7.88 12.88
N PHE A 111 -7.85 8.83 13.81
CA PHE A 111 -7.21 8.67 15.12
C PHE A 111 -7.83 7.52 15.93
N LEU A 112 -9.16 7.44 16.01
CA LEU A 112 -9.85 6.34 16.70
C LEU A 112 -9.54 4.99 16.04
N LYS A 113 -9.53 4.92 14.71
CA LYS A 113 -9.05 3.73 13.99
C LYS A 113 -7.62 3.39 14.40
N SER A 114 -6.72 4.36 14.48
CA SER A 114 -5.33 4.09 14.85
C SER A 114 -5.23 3.44 16.24
N LEU A 115 -6.00 3.93 17.23
CA LEU A 115 -6.03 3.37 18.58
C LEU A 115 -6.54 1.93 18.59
N MET A 116 -7.59 1.65 17.81
CA MET A 116 -8.10 0.28 17.67
C MET A 116 -7.05 -0.66 17.05
N ASN A 117 -6.37 -0.20 15.99
CA ASN A 117 -5.37 -1.00 15.28
C ASN A 117 -4.12 -1.27 16.12
N VAL A 118 -3.65 -0.30 16.93
CA VAL A 118 -2.50 -0.55 17.83
C VAL A 118 -2.89 -1.52 18.95
N GLY A 119 -4.11 -1.43 19.49
CA GLY A 119 -4.62 -2.42 20.45
C GLY A 119 -4.68 -3.83 19.85
N ALA A 120 -5.23 -3.96 18.64
CA ALA A 120 -5.28 -5.22 17.90
C ALA A 120 -3.88 -5.76 17.57
N PHE A 121 -2.94 -4.90 17.20
CA PHE A 121 -1.53 -5.26 16.96
C PHE A 121 -0.90 -5.85 18.23
N VAL A 122 -0.99 -5.15 19.36
CA VAL A 122 -0.34 -5.53 20.62
C VAL A 122 -0.91 -6.86 21.13
N VAL A 123 -2.25 -6.95 21.24
CA VAL A 123 -2.91 -8.17 21.75
C VAL A 123 -2.70 -9.33 20.79
N GLY A 124 -3.00 -9.12 19.51
CA GLY A 124 -2.99 -10.20 18.52
C GLY A 124 -1.60 -10.71 18.17
N SER A 125 -0.60 -9.83 18.09
CA SER A 125 0.80 -10.26 17.86
C SER A 125 1.39 -10.94 19.09
N GLY A 126 0.90 -10.65 20.29
CA GLY A 126 1.23 -11.39 21.51
C GLY A 126 0.60 -12.79 21.55
N MET A 127 -0.60 -12.95 21.00
CA MET A 127 -1.30 -14.24 20.91
C MET A 127 -0.79 -15.12 19.76
N PHE A 128 -0.38 -14.51 18.64
CA PHE A 128 0.07 -15.17 17.42
C PHE A 128 1.44 -14.64 16.95
N PRO A 129 2.50 -14.72 17.77
CA PRO A 129 3.82 -14.27 17.37
C PRO A 129 4.35 -15.06 16.17
N LEU A 130 4.75 -14.35 15.11
CA LEU A 130 5.49 -14.96 14.00
C LEU A 130 6.97 -15.14 14.31
N LEU A 131 7.50 -14.25 15.15
CA LEU A 131 8.88 -14.20 15.60
C LEU A 131 8.88 -14.22 17.13
N ASP A 132 9.92 -14.81 17.72
CA ASP A 132 9.99 -15.05 19.16
C ASP A 132 10.01 -13.72 19.94
N PRO A 133 8.96 -13.42 20.73
CA PRO A 133 8.91 -12.20 21.53
C PRO A 133 9.82 -12.25 22.76
N ALA A 134 10.25 -13.45 23.21
CA ALA A 134 11.09 -13.62 24.39
C ALA A 134 12.58 -13.34 24.10
N ASP A 135 12.99 -13.49 22.84
CA ASP A 135 14.32 -13.10 22.36
C ASP A 135 14.22 -12.17 21.14
N PRO A 136 13.91 -10.89 21.35
CA PRO A 136 13.84 -9.90 20.27
C PRO A 136 15.17 -9.67 19.55
N GLN A 137 16.30 -10.10 20.13
CA GLN A 137 17.62 -9.86 19.54
C GLN A 137 17.92 -10.86 18.43
N ASN A 138 17.59 -12.13 18.65
CA ASN A 138 17.73 -13.16 17.63
C ASN A 138 16.47 -13.25 16.74
N ASN A 139 15.30 -12.87 17.29
CA ASN A 139 14.03 -12.74 16.59
C ASN A 139 13.70 -13.99 15.75
N THR A 140 14.00 -15.17 16.31
CA THR A 140 13.88 -16.45 15.61
C THR A 140 12.41 -16.73 15.27
N PRO A 141 12.08 -17.22 14.06
CA PRO A 141 10.68 -17.43 13.72
C PRO A 141 10.06 -18.59 14.50
N VAL A 142 9.01 -18.31 15.27
CA VAL A 142 8.23 -19.34 15.98
C VAL A 142 7.60 -20.31 14.99
N VAL A 143 7.24 -19.82 13.80
CA VAL A 143 6.52 -20.57 12.77
C VAL A 143 7.35 -21.63 12.03
N ILE A 144 8.65 -21.71 12.34
CA ILE A 144 9.55 -22.76 11.85
C ILE A 144 10.20 -23.54 13.01
N SER A 145 9.79 -23.31 14.26
CA SER A 145 10.32 -24.06 15.39
C SER A 145 9.88 -25.52 15.36
N SER A 146 10.66 -26.43 15.94
CA SER A 146 10.33 -27.86 16.05
C SER A 146 8.95 -28.08 16.67
N GLU A 147 8.61 -27.32 17.71
CA GLU A 147 7.35 -27.40 18.44
C GLU A 147 6.17 -26.97 17.58
N PHE A 148 6.38 -25.98 16.71
CA PHE A 148 5.36 -25.51 15.78
C PHE A 148 5.19 -26.47 14.60
N LEU A 149 6.29 -27.04 14.08
CA LEU A 149 6.28 -27.91 12.90
C LEU A 149 5.57 -29.26 13.13
N VAL A 150 5.49 -29.74 14.38
CA VAL A 150 4.71 -30.93 14.76
C VAL A 150 3.20 -30.71 14.59
N ARG A 151 2.73 -29.46 14.55
CA ARG A 151 1.30 -29.15 14.40
C ARG A 151 0.81 -29.50 12.99
N PRO A 152 -0.46 -29.93 12.86
CA PRO A 152 -1.01 -30.27 11.55
C PRO A 152 -1.06 -29.04 10.63
N PHE A 153 -1.05 -29.28 9.32
CA PHE A 153 -1.05 -28.26 8.28
C PHE A 153 -2.07 -27.13 8.52
N TRP A 154 -3.32 -27.48 8.79
CA TRP A 154 -4.41 -26.51 8.95
C TRP A 154 -4.17 -25.58 10.14
N TYR A 155 -3.56 -26.07 11.22
CA TYR A 155 -3.22 -25.27 12.38
C TYR A 155 -2.12 -24.28 12.02
N ARG A 156 -1.04 -24.75 11.39
CA ARG A 156 0.07 -23.89 10.96
C ARG A 156 -0.39 -22.80 10.00
N ALA A 157 -1.22 -23.15 9.01
CA ALA A 157 -1.77 -22.20 8.05
C ALA A 157 -2.68 -21.15 8.72
N ALA A 158 -3.59 -21.58 9.60
CA ALA A 158 -4.48 -20.67 10.33
C ALA A 158 -3.71 -19.75 11.30
N TYR A 159 -2.72 -20.29 12.00
CA TYR A 159 -1.88 -19.53 12.93
C TYR A 159 -1.07 -18.45 12.20
N ILE A 160 -0.40 -18.80 11.10
CA ILE A 160 0.37 -17.84 10.30
C ILE A 160 -0.55 -16.78 9.71
N TRP A 161 -1.72 -17.18 9.18
CA TRP A 161 -2.71 -16.23 8.68
C TRP A 161 -3.17 -15.25 9.77
N ALA A 162 -3.49 -15.74 10.97
CA ALA A 162 -3.87 -14.90 12.11
C ALA A 162 -2.72 -13.97 12.54
N GLY A 163 -1.49 -14.50 12.66
CA GLY A 163 -0.31 -13.70 13.00
C GLY A 163 -0.08 -12.58 11.98
N LEU A 164 -0.21 -12.86 10.69
CA LEU A 164 -0.09 -11.84 9.64
C LEU A 164 -1.24 -10.82 9.67
N VAL A 165 -2.46 -11.23 10.04
CA VAL A 165 -3.60 -10.33 10.29
C VAL A 165 -3.24 -9.31 11.35
N PHE A 166 -2.66 -9.74 12.47
CA PHE A 166 -2.32 -8.84 13.55
C PHE A 166 -1.05 -8.03 13.28
N VAL A 167 -0.03 -8.63 12.68
CA VAL A 167 1.23 -7.94 12.33
C VAL A 167 0.97 -6.74 11.41
N ARG A 168 0.05 -6.84 10.45
CA ARG A 168 -0.22 -5.71 9.54
C ARG A 168 -0.97 -4.55 10.19
N GLN A 169 -1.60 -4.75 11.35
CA GLN A 169 -2.32 -3.68 12.06
C GLN A 169 -1.38 -2.53 12.46
N LYS A 170 -0.08 -2.79 12.63
CA LYS A 170 0.92 -1.72 12.88
C LYS A 170 0.99 -0.69 11.75
N TYR A 171 0.79 -1.12 10.50
CA TYR A 171 0.74 -0.22 9.35
C TYR A 171 -0.57 0.56 9.33
N TYR A 172 -1.70 -0.08 9.66
CA TYR A 172 -2.98 0.61 9.79
C TYR A 172 -2.95 1.68 10.87
N PHE A 173 -2.39 1.35 12.04
CA PHE A 173 -2.13 2.31 13.10
C PHE A 173 -1.31 3.50 12.59
N ALA A 174 -0.11 3.25 12.06
CA ALA A 174 0.81 4.31 11.69
C ALA A 174 0.22 5.24 10.62
N TRP A 175 -0.40 4.67 9.59
CA TRP A 175 -0.96 5.45 8.48
C TRP A 175 -2.25 6.19 8.84
N THR A 176 -3.17 5.59 9.62
CA THR A 176 -4.40 6.29 10.02
C THR A 176 -4.12 7.35 11.09
N ASN A 177 -3.11 7.17 11.93
CA ASN A 177 -2.64 8.20 12.85
C ASN A 177 -2.10 9.43 12.09
N ALA A 178 -1.26 9.19 11.07
CA ALA A 178 -0.73 10.25 10.22
C ALA A 178 -1.81 10.96 9.37
N GLU A 179 -2.81 10.21 8.88
CA GLU A 179 -3.98 10.75 8.20
C GLU A 179 -4.74 11.71 9.12
N GLY A 180 -5.08 11.27 10.35
CA GLY A 180 -5.75 12.10 11.35
C GLY A 180 -4.96 13.36 11.70
N ALA A 181 -3.65 13.22 11.94
CA ALA A 181 -2.76 14.36 12.21
C ALA A 181 -2.69 15.35 11.04
N SER A 182 -2.73 14.85 9.81
CA SER A 182 -2.72 15.70 8.61
C SER A 182 -4.04 16.44 8.40
N ASN A 183 -5.16 15.86 8.83
CA ASN A 183 -6.48 16.47 8.71
C ASN A 183 -6.68 17.65 9.67
N ILE A 184 -5.93 17.70 10.79
CA ILE A 184 -5.96 18.81 11.76
C ILE A 184 -5.59 20.15 11.10
N TRP A 185 -4.79 20.13 10.04
CA TRP A 185 -4.32 21.31 9.31
C TRP A 185 -4.66 21.26 7.81
N TYR A 186 -5.73 20.53 7.45
CA TYR A 186 -6.29 20.47 6.09
C TYR A 186 -5.43 19.87 4.99
N ALA A 187 -4.25 19.30 5.28
CA ALA A 187 -3.44 18.65 4.25
C ALA A 187 -4.11 17.43 3.61
N GLY A 188 -5.02 16.76 4.32
CA GLY A 188 -5.83 15.69 3.74
C GLY A 188 -7.05 16.16 2.96
N PHE A 189 -7.43 17.44 3.03
CA PHE A 189 -8.59 17.96 2.31
C PHE A 189 -8.32 18.00 0.80
N GLU A 190 -9.28 17.51 0.00
CA GLU A 190 -9.14 17.38 -1.46
C GLU A 190 -9.54 18.63 -2.24
N GLY A 191 -10.02 19.67 -1.55
CA GLY A 191 -10.53 20.88 -2.18
C GLY A 191 -12.03 20.79 -2.47
N PHE A 192 -12.46 21.61 -3.41
CA PHE A 192 -13.88 21.79 -3.75
C PHE A 192 -14.18 21.31 -5.16
N ALA A 193 -15.38 20.79 -5.36
CA ALA A 193 -15.98 20.59 -6.67
C ALA A 193 -16.35 21.95 -7.28
N ASP A 194 -16.66 21.96 -8.59
CA ASP A 194 -17.12 23.17 -9.29
C ASP A 194 -18.43 23.74 -8.69
N SER A 195 -19.21 22.90 -8.01
CA SER A 195 -20.41 23.29 -7.26
C SER A 195 -20.13 24.02 -5.94
N GLY A 196 -18.87 24.09 -5.50
CA GLY A 196 -18.45 24.60 -4.20
C GLY A 196 -18.61 23.58 -3.05
N GLU A 197 -18.92 22.32 -3.35
CA GLU A 197 -19.00 21.24 -2.38
C GLU A 197 -17.61 20.66 -2.06
N ALA A 198 -17.35 20.31 -0.80
CA ALA A 198 -16.11 19.67 -0.37
C ALA A 198 -15.96 18.26 -0.97
N LEU A 199 -14.84 17.98 -1.65
CA LEU A 199 -14.61 16.71 -2.35
C LEU A 199 -14.33 15.52 -1.42
N GLY A 200 -13.65 15.77 -0.29
CA GLY A 200 -13.25 14.69 0.61
C GLY A 200 -11.96 14.98 1.35
N TRP A 201 -11.43 13.94 2.02
CA TRP A 201 -10.27 14.00 2.92
C TRP A 201 -9.20 12.96 2.57
N ASP A 202 -9.17 12.48 1.32
CA ASP A 202 -8.30 11.37 0.92
C ASP A 202 -6.89 11.80 0.46
N ASN A 203 -6.54 13.09 0.49
CA ASN A 203 -5.22 13.55 0.04
C ASN A 203 -4.06 12.95 0.85
N THR A 204 -4.28 12.66 2.13
CA THR A 204 -3.32 11.99 3.03
C THR A 204 -3.79 10.61 3.48
N SER A 205 -4.88 10.08 2.93
CA SER A 205 -5.29 8.72 3.22
C SER A 205 -4.40 7.71 2.52
N ASN A 206 -3.69 6.87 3.29
CA ASN A 206 -2.74 5.89 2.74
C ASN A 206 -3.30 4.46 2.66
N ILE A 207 -4.42 4.18 3.35
CA ILE A 207 -5.01 2.84 3.44
C ILE A 207 -6.53 2.94 3.52
N ASP A 208 -7.24 2.09 2.78
CA ASP A 208 -8.63 1.74 3.08
C ASP A 208 -8.65 0.32 3.67
N ILE A 209 -8.82 0.24 4.99
CA ILE A 209 -8.73 -1.01 5.76
C ILE A 209 -9.82 -2.00 5.32
N LEU A 210 -11.07 -1.54 5.25
CA LEU A 210 -12.17 -2.43 4.86
C LEU A 210 -12.06 -2.80 3.39
N GLY A 211 -11.68 -1.86 2.52
CA GLY A 211 -11.38 -2.14 1.12
C GLY A 211 -10.29 -3.20 0.96
N PHE A 212 -9.25 -3.16 1.80
CA PHE A 212 -8.14 -4.10 1.77
C PHE A 212 -8.54 -5.49 2.27
N GLU A 213 -9.10 -5.59 3.48
CA GLU A 213 -9.44 -6.89 4.10
C GLU A 213 -10.59 -7.60 3.36
N THR A 214 -11.41 -6.85 2.61
CA THR A 214 -12.53 -7.38 1.81
C THR A 214 -12.27 -7.30 0.30
N ALA A 215 -11.02 -7.18 -0.13
CA ALA A 215 -10.67 -7.09 -1.53
C ALA A 215 -10.93 -8.44 -2.24
N PRO A 216 -11.75 -8.49 -3.31
CA PRO A 216 -12.01 -9.73 -4.05
C PRO A 216 -10.91 -10.04 -5.08
N SER A 217 -9.81 -9.29 -5.09
CA SER A 217 -8.73 -9.48 -6.05
C SER A 217 -7.43 -8.79 -5.62
N ILE A 218 -6.28 -9.32 -6.06
CA ILE A 218 -4.94 -8.75 -5.78
C ILE A 218 -4.81 -7.33 -6.34
N ARG A 219 -5.41 -7.06 -7.51
CA ARG A 219 -5.46 -5.70 -8.09
C ARG A 219 -6.16 -4.70 -7.17
N ILE A 220 -7.34 -5.05 -6.65
CA ILE A 220 -8.09 -4.16 -5.74
C ILE A 220 -7.32 -4.02 -4.42
N LEU A 221 -6.85 -5.14 -3.86
CA LEU A 221 -6.06 -5.18 -2.62
C LEU A 221 -4.85 -4.23 -2.70
N SER A 222 -4.09 -4.31 -3.79
CA SER A 222 -2.90 -3.47 -4.00
C SER A 222 -3.24 -1.99 -4.23
N ALA A 223 -4.41 -1.68 -4.78
CA ALA A 223 -4.83 -0.31 -5.06
C ALA A 223 -5.25 0.47 -3.81
N VAL A 224 -5.66 -0.24 -2.75
CA VAL A 224 -6.10 0.36 -1.49
C VAL A 224 -5.06 0.28 -0.38
N TRP A 225 -3.97 -0.48 -0.58
CA TRP A 225 -2.84 -0.57 0.34
C TRP A 225 -1.73 0.40 -0.03
N ASN A 226 -1.22 1.13 0.97
CA ASN A 226 -0.09 2.05 0.81
C ASN A 226 -0.26 2.96 -0.43
N LYS A 227 -1.46 3.55 -0.55
CA LYS A 227 -1.95 4.29 -1.72
C LYS A 227 -0.95 5.33 -2.23
N LYS A 228 -0.27 6.04 -1.33
CA LYS A 228 0.65 7.12 -1.69
C LYS A 228 2.00 6.60 -2.20
N THR A 229 2.48 5.46 -1.69
CA THR A 229 3.64 4.77 -2.29
C THR A 229 3.29 4.19 -3.66
N ALA A 230 2.10 3.63 -3.83
CA ALA A 230 1.62 3.17 -5.14
C ALA A 230 1.55 4.33 -6.16
N ASN A 231 1.06 5.50 -5.73
CA ASN A 231 1.05 6.72 -6.54
C ASN A 231 2.47 7.19 -6.89
N TRP A 232 3.40 7.15 -5.93
CA TRP A 232 4.81 7.50 -6.16
C TRP A 232 5.44 6.59 -7.22
N LEU A 233 5.31 5.26 -7.05
CA LEU A 233 5.78 4.27 -8.02
C LEU A 233 5.14 4.47 -9.39
N SER A 234 3.83 4.74 -9.45
CA SER A 234 3.12 4.97 -10.71
C SER A 234 3.63 6.22 -11.44
N ARG A 235 3.73 7.35 -10.74
CA ARG A 235 4.10 8.65 -11.34
C ARG A 235 5.57 8.72 -11.72
N TYR A 236 6.45 8.35 -10.80
CA TYR A 236 7.88 8.65 -10.93
C TYR A 236 8.73 7.46 -11.35
N VAL A 237 8.12 6.28 -11.52
CA VAL A 237 8.80 5.09 -12.05
C VAL A 237 8.05 4.55 -13.27
N TYR A 238 6.79 4.16 -13.12
CA TYR A 238 6.04 3.51 -14.19
C TYR A 238 5.86 4.42 -15.42
N ILE A 239 5.30 5.63 -15.24
CA ILE A 239 5.09 6.58 -16.35
C ILE A 239 6.41 6.96 -17.04
N ARG A 240 7.47 7.17 -16.24
CA ARG A 240 8.78 7.62 -16.72
C ARG A 240 9.58 6.52 -17.41
N SER A 241 9.40 5.27 -17.00
CA SER A 241 10.04 4.10 -17.63
C SER A 241 9.30 3.53 -18.83
N GLY A 242 8.29 4.23 -19.38
CA GLY A 242 7.53 3.69 -20.52
C GLY A 242 6.45 2.69 -20.14
N GLY A 243 6.10 2.57 -18.86
CA GLY A 243 5.17 1.56 -18.37
C GLY A 243 5.84 0.24 -17.98
N SER A 244 7.11 0.27 -17.57
CA SER A 244 7.85 -0.94 -17.19
C SER A 244 7.44 -1.42 -15.80
N LEU A 245 6.65 -2.50 -15.74
CA LEU A 245 6.31 -3.18 -14.49
C LEU A 245 7.54 -3.76 -13.78
N ILE A 246 8.56 -4.17 -14.54
CA ILE A 246 9.83 -4.67 -13.97
C ILE A 246 10.54 -3.55 -13.22
N ALA A 247 10.62 -2.35 -13.81
CA ALA A 247 11.21 -1.20 -13.12
C ALA A 247 10.40 -0.82 -11.88
N THR A 248 9.07 -0.83 -11.97
CA THR A 248 8.19 -0.49 -10.85
C THR A 248 8.29 -1.47 -9.69
N TYR A 249 8.15 -2.78 -9.94
CA TYR A 249 8.24 -3.79 -8.89
C TYR A 249 9.68 -3.99 -8.39
N GLY A 250 10.67 -3.85 -9.28
CA GLY A 250 12.08 -3.88 -8.91
C GLY A 250 12.46 -2.75 -7.97
N LEU A 251 12.06 -1.51 -8.29
CA LEU A 251 12.28 -0.37 -7.39
C LEU A 251 11.47 -0.52 -6.10
N SER A 252 10.24 -1.05 -6.16
CA SER A 252 9.45 -1.34 -4.97
C SER A 252 10.17 -2.33 -4.05
N ALA A 253 10.71 -3.44 -4.57
CA ALA A 253 11.47 -4.41 -3.77
C ALA A 253 12.72 -3.78 -3.16
N PHE A 254 13.50 -3.08 -3.98
CA PHE A 254 14.71 -2.39 -3.55
C PHE A 254 14.45 -1.33 -2.48
N TRP A 255 13.37 -0.55 -2.62
CA TRP A 255 12.97 0.47 -1.65
C TRP A 255 12.65 -0.12 -0.28
N HIS A 256 12.09 -1.33 -0.22
CA HIS A 256 11.88 -2.03 1.05
C HIS A 256 13.19 -2.52 1.67
N GLY A 257 14.18 -2.90 0.85
CA GLY A 257 15.54 -3.18 1.30
C GLY A 257 16.22 -4.34 0.56
N PHE A 258 17.29 -4.85 1.15
CA PHE A 258 18.14 -5.91 0.57
C PHE A 258 17.82 -7.31 1.08
N TYR A 259 16.88 -7.44 2.02
CA TYR A 259 16.50 -8.74 2.56
C TYR A 259 15.84 -9.60 1.47
N PRO A 260 16.29 -10.86 1.26
CA PRO A 260 15.76 -11.74 0.22
C PRO A 260 14.23 -11.93 0.26
N GLY A 261 13.64 -11.92 1.46
CA GLY A 261 12.21 -12.06 1.67
C GLY A 261 11.36 -11.02 0.94
N TYR A 262 11.86 -9.79 0.76
CA TYR A 262 11.17 -8.78 -0.05
C TYR A 262 11.07 -9.21 -1.51
N TYR A 263 12.17 -9.68 -2.09
CA TYR A 263 12.21 -10.13 -3.48
C TYR A 263 11.35 -11.38 -3.68
N MET A 264 11.37 -12.33 -2.74
CA MET A 264 10.49 -13.51 -2.78
C MET A 264 9.00 -13.11 -2.82
N PHE A 265 8.58 -12.16 -1.98
CA PHE A 265 7.22 -11.62 -2.02
C PHE A 265 6.91 -10.96 -3.38
N PHE A 266 7.75 -10.01 -3.82
CA PHE A 266 7.50 -9.25 -5.05
C PHE A 266 7.56 -10.13 -6.32
N LEU A 267 8.28 -11.25 -6.32
CA LEU A 267 8.27 -12.24 -7.40
C LEU A 267 7.03 -13.14 -7.39
N THR A 268 6.38 -13.30 -6.24
CA THR A 268 5.15 -14.10 -6.10
C THR A 268 3.90 -13.35 -6.60
N ILE A 269 3.84 -12.03 -6.40
CA ILE A 269 2.68 -11.20 -6.77
C ILE A 269 2.32 -11.26 -8.28
N PRO A 270 3.28 -11.23 -9.23
CA PRO A 270 2.99 -11.41 -10.66
C PRO A 270 2.23 -12.70 -10.98
N LEU A 271 2.60 -13.83 -10.36
CA LEU A 271 1.90 -15.11 -10.56
C LEU A 271 0.43 -15.01 -10.15
N LEU A 272 0.16 -14.45 -8.96
CA LEU A 272 -1.21 -14.25 -8.49
C LEU A 272 -1.99 -13.28 -9.37
N THR A 273 -1.34 -12.23 -9.88
CA THR A 273 -1.95 -11.27 -10.80
C THR A 273 -2.36 -11.91 -12.13
N VAL A 274 -1.54 -12.83 -12.66
CA VAL A 274 -1.87 -13.60 -13.86
C VAL A 274 -3.06 -14.52 -13.61
N CYS A 275 -3.08 -15.23 -12.49
CA CYS A 275 -4.20 -16.08 -12.08
C CYS A 275 -5.50 -15.26 -11.99
N GLU A 276 -5.46 -14.11 -11.31
CA GLU A 276 -6.60 -13.20 -11.20
C GLU A 276 -7.13 -12.76 -12.57
N ARG A 277 -6.27 -12.38 -13.51
CA ARG A 277 -6.68 -11.94 -14.85
C ARG A 277 -7.43 -13.05 -15.60
N VAL A 278 -6.93 -14.27 -15.55
CA VAL A 278 -7.56 -15.42 -16.20
C VAL A 278 -8.87 -15.78 -15.52
N GLY A 279 -8.90 -15.82 -14.18
CA GLY A 279 -10.11 -16.06 -13.40
C GLY A 279 -11.20 -15.02 -13.67
N ARG A 280 -10.85 -13.74 -13.69
CA ARG A 280 -11.78 -12.65 -14.04
C ARG A 280 -12.34 -12.80 -15.44
N LYS A 281 -11.49 -13.10 -16.43
CA LYS A 281 -11.89 -13.23 -17.83
C LYS A 281 -12.80 -14.44 -18.07
N LYS A 282 -12.58 -15.56 -17.38
CA LYS A 282 -13.23 -16.85 -17.72
C LYS A 282 -14.26 -17.35 -16.71
N LEU A 283 -14.14 -16.98 -15.44
CA LEU A 283 -15.02 -17.43 -14.35
C LEU A 283 -15.96 -16.34 -13.88
N SER A 284 -15.47 -15.11 -13.64
CA SER A 284 -16.31 -14.07 -13.02
C SER A 284 -17.55 -13.74 -13.85
N SER A 285 -17.48 -13.75 -15.18
CA SER A 285 -18.65 -13.53 -16.03
C SER A 285 -19.72 -14.64 -15.93
N ARG A 286 -19.35 -15.83 -15.42
CA ARG A 286 -20.24 -16.98 -15.26
C ARG A 286 -20.93 -17.00 -13.89
N PHE A 287 -20.27 -16.44 -12.86
CA PHE A 287 -20.70 -16.55 -11.47
C PHE A 287 -21.04 -15.21 -10.80
N ASN A 288 -20.70 -14.09 -11.44
CA ASN A 288 -20.93 -12.76 -10.89
C ASN A 288 -21.27 -11.75 -12.00
N SER A 289 -22.49 -11.84 -12.51
CA SER A 289 -23.01 -10.94 -13.56
C SER A 289 -23.28 -9.52 -13.05
N SER A 290 -23.57 -9.33 -11.75
CA SER A 290 -23.79 -8.01 -11.15
C SER A 290 -22.50 -7.22 -10.95
N GLY A 291 -21.34 -7.89 -10.93
CA GLY A 291 -20.05 -7.27 -10.63
C GLY A 291 -19.89 -6.88 -9.15
N GLU A 292 -20.85 -7.21 -8.30
CA GLU A 292 -20.83 -6.89 -6.88
C GLU A 292 -19.91 -7.85 -6.10
N LYS A 293 -19.20 -7.33 -5.10
CA LYS A 293 -18.25 -8.12 -4.31
C LYS A 293 -18.89 -9.00 -3.23
N TRP A 294 -20.15 -8.75 -2.87
CA TRP A 294 -20.85 -9.47 -1.79
C TRP A 294 -21.73 -10.63 -2.27
N THR A 295 -21.58 -11.04 -3.53
CA THR A 295 -22.18 -12.27 -4.06
C THR A 295 -21.45 -13.52 -3.53
N PRO A 296 -22.03 -14.73 -3.57
CA PRO A 296 -21.33 -15.96 -3.17
C PRO A 296 -19.98 -16.12 -3.87
N TRP A 297 -19.90 -15.81 -5.17
CA TRP A 297 -18.63 -15.79 -5.92
C TRP A 297 -17.66 -14.71 -5.42
N GLY A 298 -18.18 -13.52 -5.12
CA GLY A 298 -17.40 -12.44 -4.53
C GLY A 298 -16.78 -12.83 -3.18
N ILE A 299 -17.53 -13.50 -2.31
CA ILE A 299 -17.02 -14.04 -1.04
C ILE A 299 -15.91 -15.06 -1.27
N VAL A 300 -16.09 -16.00 -2.21
CA VAL A 300 -15.03 -16.96 -2.60
C VAL A 300 -13.77 -16.21 -3.07
N CYS A 301 -13.93 -15.17 -3.88
CA CYS A 301 -12.81 -14.35 -4.35
C CYS A 301 -12.12 -13.59 -3.21
N ILE A 302 -12.86 -13.08 -2.22
CA ILE A 302 -12.31 -12.41 -1.03
C ILE A 302 -11.48 -13.39 -0.22
N ILE A 303 -12.02 -14.58 0.07
CA ILE A 303 -11.31 -15.62 0.83
C ILE A 303 -10.03 -16.05 0.08
N ALA A 304 -10.14 -16.34 -1.23
CA ALA A 304 -9.00 -16.74 -2.05
C ALA A 304 -7.93 -15.65 -2.11
N THR A 305 -8.34 -14.38 -2.25
CA THR A 305 -7.42 -13.23 -2.26
C THR A 305 -6.71 -13.10 -0.91
N SER A 306 -7.46 -13.17 0.20
CA SER A 306 -6.90 -13.09 1.56
C SER A 306 -5.89 -14.20 1.81
N LEU A 307 -6.24 -15.46 1.54
CA LEU A 307 -5.34 -16.60 1.74
C LEU A 307 -4.08 -16.51 0.86
N SER A 308 -4.23 -16.10 -0.39
CA SER A 308 -3.09 -15.99 -1.32
C SER A 308 -2.17 -14.83 -0.98
N ALA A 309 -2.73 -13.67 -0.61
CA ALA A 309 -1.95 -12.50 -0.20
C ALA A 309 -1.20 -12.76 1.11
N ASN A 310 -1.87 -13.34 2.11
CA ASN A 310 -1.24 -13.70 3.39
C ASN A 310 -0.15 -14.77 3.20
N TYR A 311 -0.38 -15.79 2.36
CA TYR A 311 0.68 -16.75 2.02
C TYR A 311 1.90 -16.08 1.40
N SER A 312 1.67 -15.17 0.44
CA SER A 312 2.73 -14.52 -0.31
C SER A 312 3.59 -13.60 0.56
N VAL A 313 3.00 -12.96 1.57
CA VAL A 313 3.69 -11.97 2.42
C VAL A 313 4.51 -12.62 3.56
N ILE A 314 4.45 -13.95 3.74
CA ILE A 314 5.26 -14.66 4.75
C ILE A 314 6.76 -14.28 4.66
N PRO A 315 7.42 -14.34 3.48
CA PRO A 315 8.81 -13.95 3.37
C PRO A 315 9.07 -12.47 3.67
N PHE A 316 8.11 -11.61 3.38
CA PHE A 316 8.20 -10.19 3.69
C PHE A 316 8.22 -9.97 5.21
N ALA A 317 7.51 -10.80 5.98
CA ALA A 317 7.52 -10.76 7.44
C ALA A 317 8.78 -11.40 8.06
N LEU A 318 9.32 -12.45 7.43
CA LEU A 318 10.48 -13.19 7.96
C LEU A 318 11.83 -12.64 7.49
N LEU A 319 11.88 -11.88 6.39
CA LEU A 319 13.06 -11.23 5.79
C LEU A 319 14.15 -12.17 5.26
N ALA A 320 14.57 -13.17 6.03
CA ALA A 320 15.65 -14.09 5.68
C ALA A 320 15.18 -15.15 4.68
N TYR A 321 16.06 -15.50 3.72
CA TYR A 321 15.77 -16.49 2.68
C TYR A 321 15.45 -17.87 3.27
N GLU A 322 16.30 -18.38 4.16
CA GLU A 322 16.17 -19.73 4.72
C GLU A 322 14.86 -19.89 5.51
N TRP A 323 14.57 -18.93 6.40
CA TRP A 323 13.33 -18.89 7.18
C TRP A 323 12.08 -18.82 6.28
N SER A 324 12.15 -18.02 5.22
CA SER A 324 11.06 -17.87 4.26
C SER A 324 10.79 -19.17 3.49
N PHE A 325 11.86 -19.84 3.06
CA PHE A 325 11.79 -21.11 2.33
C PHE A 325 11.23 -22.22 3.22
N GLU A 326 11.71 -22.31 4.47
CA GLU A 326 11.25 -23.29 5.44
C GLU A 326 9.79 -23.06 5.84
N ALA A 327 9.38 -21.81 6.08
CA ALA A 327 7.99 -21.47 6.38
C ALA A 327 7.04 -21.81 5.21
N TRP A 328 7.43 -21.58 3.97
CA TRP A 328 6.65 -22.04 2.82
C TRP A 328 6.66 -23.55 2.66
N GLY A 329 7.78 -24.21 2.96
CA GLY A 329 7.90 -25.67 2.98
C GLY A 329 7.01 -26.33 4.03
N SER A 330 6.90 -25.74 5.23
CA SER A 330 5.99 -26.21 6.28
C SER A 330 4.51 -26.09 5.86
N LEU A 331 4.23 -25.18 4.94
CA LEU A 331 2.93 -25.01 4.30
C LEU A 331 2.81 -25.77 2.96
N TYR A 332 3.73 -26.68 2.67
CA TYR A 332 3.77 -27.50 1.45
C TYR A 332 3.68 -26.68 0.16
N TYR A 333 4.16 -25.43 0.19
CA TYR A 333 4.07 -24.49 -0.93
C TYR A 333 2.66 -24.31 -1.52
N TYR A 334 1.60 -24.47 -0.70
CA TYR A 334 0.23 -24.55 -1.21
C TYR A 334 -0.16 -23.35 -2.09
N GLY A 335 0.27 -22.13 -1.75
CA GLY A 335 -0.11 -20.94 -2.51
C GLY A 335 0.45 -20.94 -3.93
N HIS A 336 1.72 -21.35 -4.11
CA HIS A 336 2.33 -21.48 -5.44
C HIS A 336 1.69 -22.62 -6.24
N ILE A 337 1.50 -23.78 -5.61
CA ILE A 337 0.91 -24.97 -6.25
C ILE A 337 -0.52 -24.67 -6.69
N LEU A 338 -1.36 -24.13 -5.80
CA LEU A 338 -2.75 -23.78 -6.12
C LEU A 338 -2.83 -22.69 -7.19
N ALA A 339 -1.96 -21.68 -7.16
CA ALA A 339 -1.93 -20.65 -8.20
C ALA A 339 -1.58 -21.26 -9.56
N LEU A 340 -0.56 -22.11 -9.65
CA LEU A 340 -0.17 -22.78 -10.88
C LEU A 340 -1.29 -23.71 -11.40
N LEU A 341 -1.85 -24.55 -10.54
CA LEU A 341 -2.97 -25.44 -10.89
C LEU A 341 -4.19 -24.65 -11.36
N PHE A 342 -4.55 -23.58 -10.64
CA PHE A 342 -5.65 -22.69 -11.03
C PHE A 342 -5.39 -22.08 -12.41
N TYR A 343 -4.19 -21.54 -12.64
CA TYR A 343 -3.83 -21.00 -13.94
C TYR A 343 -3.98 -22.04 -15.03
N LEU A 344 -3.39 -23.23 -14.88
CA LEU A 344 -3.44 -24.29 -15.89
C LEU A 344 -4.89 -24.74 -16.17
N VAL A 345 -5.66 -25.01 -15.12
CA VAL A 345 -7.06 -25.47 -15.25
C VAL A 345 -7.91 -24.39 -15.92
N VAL A 346 -7.87 -23.15 -15.44
CA VAL A 346 -8.75 -22.09 -15.98
C VAL A 346 -8.28 -21.64 -17.36
N GLN A 347 -6.97 -21.57 -17.59
CA GLN A 347 -6.42 -21.13 -18.88
C GLN A 347 -6.66 -22.17 -19.99
N TYR A 348 -6.53 -23.47 -19.72
CA TYR A 348 -6.61 -24.49 -20.76
C TYR A 348 -7.91 -25.27 -20.78
N LEU A 349 -8.58 -25.48 -19.64
CA LEU A 349 -9.79 -26.32 -19.57
C LEU A 349 -11.10 -25.52 -19.56
N VAL A 350 -11.07 -24.26 -19.10
CA VAL A 350 -12.28 -23.41 -19.10
C VAL A 350 -12.38 -22.62 -20.41
N PRO A 351 -13.43 -22.80 -21.22
CA PRO A 351 -13.61 -22.02 -22.43
C PRO A 351 -13.77 -20.53 -22.12
N SER A 352 -13.25 -19.66 -22.99
CA SER A 352 -13.58 -18.24 -22.89
C SER A 352 -15.08 -18.02 -23.07
N PRO A 353 -15.70 -17.06 -22.36
CA PRO A 353 -17.09 -16.71 -22.59
C PRO A 353 -17.28 -16.35 -24.06
N LYS A 354 -18.34 -16.85 -24.70
CA LYS A 354 -18.69 -16.41 -26.05
C LYS A 354 -18.97 -14.91 -25.98
N THR A 355 -18.21 -14.11 -26.72
CA THR A 355 -18.55 -12.71 -26.96
C THR A 355 -19.96 -12.71 -27.54
N LYS A 356 -20.92 -12.05 -26.89
CA LYS A 356 -22.17 -11.73 -27.58
C LYS A 356 -21.76 -10.81 -28.71
N GLU A 357 -21.82 -11.30 -29.95
CA GLU A 357 -21.86 -10.44 -31.12
C GLU A 357 -23.02 -9.47 -30.89
N ALA A 358 -22.69 -8.18 -30.84
CA ALA A 358 -23.64 -7.09 -30.70
C ALA A 358 -24.16 -6.69 -32.08
#